data_AF-A0A1N7R244-F1
#
_entry.id   AF-A0A1N7R244-F1
#
_cell.length_a   1.000
_cell.length_b   1.000
_cell.length_c   1.000
_cell.angle_alpha   90.00
_cell.angle_beta   90.00
_cell.angle_gamma   90.00
#
_symmetry.space_group_name_H-M   'P 1'
#
loop_
_entity.id
_entity.type
_entity.pdbx_description
1 polymer ?
#
loop_
_entity_poly.entity_id
_entity_poly.type
_entity_poly.pdbx_seq_one_letter_code
_entity_poly.pdbx_strand_id
1 'polypeptide(L)'
;MLTDSLRQTVEEIDTIIRKELWFDFEVWSYDRNKLIIAGGKDLMYSHQLEIIFENVFYYSGVFAEWKSNTQHPAFIIPSNEPELNLKHEIIQGYQLFSFVTEDFKNNIIIAAESVSYNLKNTLHYLIENER
;
A
#
# COMPACT_ATOMS: atom_id res chain seq x y z
N MET A 1 -9.21 9.55 -15.66
CA MET A 1 -8.90 10.83 -14.98
C MET A 1 -8.83 10.53 -13.50
N LEU A 2 -7.76 10.95 -12.83
CA LEU A 2 -7.68 10.90 -11.36
C LEU A 2 -8.84 11.71 -10.79
N THR A 3 -9.65 11.08 -9.93
CA THR A 3 -10.68 11.82 -9.20
C THR A 3 -10.04 12.56 -8.04
N ASP A 4 -10.61 13.71 -7.67
CA ASP A 4 -10.13 14.47 -6.51
C ASP A 4 -10.23 13.62 -5.22
N SER A 5 -11.25 12.76 -5.13
CA SER A 5 -11.41 11.82 -4.02
C SER A 5 -10.26 10.82 -3.89
N LEU A 6 -9.75 10.29 -5.01
CA LEU A 6 -8.67 9.32 -5.00
C LEU A 6 -7.34 9.96 -4.56
N ARG A 7 -7.07 11.18 -5.07
CA ARG A 7 -5.89 11.95 -4.63
C ARG A 7 -5.93 12.23 -3.15
N GLN A 8 -7.10 12.64 -2.64
CA GLN A 8 -7.31 12.85 -1.23
C GLN A 8 -7.05 11.57 -0.41
N THR A 9 -7.55 10.41 -0.84
CA THR A 9 -7.28 9.13 -0.15
C THR A 9 -5.78 8.80 -0.11
N VAL A 10 -5.05 9.00 -1.21
CA VAL A 10 -3.60 8.78 -1.24
C VAL A 10 -2.87 9.74 -0.30
N GLU A 11 -3.24 11.03 -0.31
CA GLU A 11 -2.65 12.05 0.58
C GLU A 11 -2.95 11.77 2.06
N GLU A 12 -4.14 11.27 2.39
CA GLU A 12 -4.53 10.88 3.74
C GLU A 12 -3.70 9.69 4.23
N ILE A 13 -3.57 8.64 3.41
CA ILE A 13 -2.73 7.47 3.71
C ILE A 13 -1.28 7.89 3.92
N ASP A 14 -0.71 8.67 2.99
CA ASP A 14 0.67 9.17 3.11
C ASP A 14 0.86 10.03 4.37
N THR A 15 -0.12 10.87 4.69
CA THR A 15 -0.09 11.69 5.91
C THR A 15 -0.13 10.84 7.18
N ILE A 16 -0.87 9.73 7.18
CA ILE A 16 -0.87 8.78 8.31
C ILE A 16 0.52 8.16 8.48
N ILE A 17 1.11 7.67 7.40
CA ILE A 17 2.43 7.04 7.40
C ILE A 17 3.50 8.02 7.90
N ARG A 18 3.49 9.26 7.40
CA ARG A 18 4.51 10.27 7.71
C ARG A 18 4.39 10.93 9.09
N LYS A 19 3.36 10.62 9.86
CA LYS A 19 3.26 11.05 11.27
C LYS A 19 4.21 10.28 12.20
N GLU A 20 4.67 9.12 11.76
CA GLU A 20 5.54 8.24 12.54
C GLU A 20 7.01 8.39 12.13
N LEU A 21 7.93 8.09 13.05
CA LEU A 21 9.38 8.19 12.78
C LEU A 21 9.86 7.13 11.77
N TRP A 22 9.18 5.98 11.77
CA TRP A 22 9.36 4.88 10.82
C TRP A 22 8.00 4.19 10.64
N PHE A 23 7.84 3.47 9.54
CA PHE A 23 6.63 2.70 9.26
C PHE A 23 7.00 1.48 8.42
N ASP A 24 6.61 0.32 8.93
CA ASP A 24 6.87 -0.98 8.34
C ASP A 24 5.60 -1.44 7.63
N PHE A 25 5.76 -2.22 6.56
CA PHE A 25 4.67 -2.73 5.75
C PHE A 25 4.88 -4.20 5.38
N GLU A 26 3.77 -4.92 5.23
CA GLU A 26 3.78 -6.28 4.69
C GLU A 26 2.54 -6.56 3.85
N VAL A 27 2.63 -7.57 2.99
CA VAL A 27 1.45 -8.14 2.33
C VAL A 27 0.68 -8.97 3.37
N TRP A 28 -0.41 -8.42 3.87
CA TRP A 28 -1.24 -9.06 4.90
C TRP A 28 -2.11 -10.18 4.34
N SER A 29 -2.78 -9.91 3.22
CA SER A 29 -3.59 -10.92 2.54
C SER A 29 -3.85 -10.57 1.09
N TYR A 30 -4.08 -11.61 0.28
CA TYR A 30 -4.58 -11.48 -1.07
C TYR A 30 -5.66 -12.55 -1.31
N ASP A 31 -6.90 -12.12 -1.51
CA ASP A 31 -8.03 -13.02 -1.80
C ASP A 31 -8.92 -12.41 -2.87
N ARG A 32 -9.27 -13.18 -3.91
CA ARG A 32 -10.18 -12.77 -5.00
C ARG A 32 -9.94 -11.36 -5.54
N ASN A 33 -8.68 -11.05 -5.87
CA ASN A 33 -8.23 -9.74 -6.38
C ASN A 33 -8.28 -8.58 -5.38
N LYS A 34 -8.54 -8.84 -4.11
CA LYS A 34 -8.41 -7.88 -3.03
C LYS A 34 -7.06 -8.06 -2.33
N LEU A 35 -6.23 -7.02 -2.34
CA LEU A 35 -4.94 -7.00 -1.66
C LEU A 35 -5.04 -6.09 -0.43
N ILE A 36 -4.59 -6.58 0.71
CA ILE A 36 -4.43 -5.79 1.92
C ILE A 36 -2.94 -5.70 2.22
N ILE A 37 -2.43 -4.47 2.26
CA ILE A 37 -1.11 -4.16 2.81
C ILE A 37 -1.32 -3.68 4.24
N ALA A 38 -0.76 -4.41 5.21
CA ALA A 38 -0.72 -3.97 6.59
C ALA A 38 0.46 -3.03 6.77
N GLY A 39 0.29 -2.03 7.63
CA GLY A 39 1.38 -1.16 8.05
C GLY A 39 1.29 -0.73 9.50
N GLY A 40 2.44 -0.50 10.11
CA GLY A 40 2.54 -0.10 11.51
C GLY A 40 3.98 0.09 11.97
N LYS A 41 4.15 0.36 13.26
CA LYS A 41 5.48 0.50 13.90
C LYS A 41 6.12 -0.82 14.32
N ASP A 42 5.29 -1.86 14.48
CA ASP A 42 5.69 -3.20 14.90
C ASP A 42 4.64 -4.21 14.41
N LEU A 43 4.89 -4.77 13.24
CA LEU A 43 4.00 -5.73 12.58
C LEU A 43 4.02 -7.12 13.23
N MET A 44 4.93 -7.41 14.17
CA MET A 44 4.94 -8.71 14.85
C MET A 44 3.74 -8.89 15.78
N TYR A 45 3.25 -7.80 16.37
CA TYR A 45 2.17 -7.84 17.36
C TYR A 45 0.90 -7.15 16.91
N SER A 46 1.02 -6.11 16.08
CA SER A 46 -0.13 -5.40 15.56
C SER A 46 0.15 -4.54 14.35
N HIS A 47 -0.76 -4.53 13.39
CA HIS A 47 -0.84 -3.46 12.41
C HIS A 47 -1.84 -2.39 12.82
N GLN A 48 -1.60 -1.17 12.37
CA GLN A 48 -2.38 0.04 12.70
C GLN A 48 -3.13 0.60 11.50
N LEU A 49 -2.60 0.32 10.32
CA LEU A 49 -3.10 0.76 9.02
C LEU A 49 -3.29 -0.47 8.14
N GLU A 50 -4.46 -0.59 7.53
CA GLU A 50 -4.70 -1.50 6.41
C GLU A 50 -4.94 -0.64 5.17
N ILE A 51 -4.12 -0.80 4.14
CA ILE A 51 -4.33 -0.19 2.82
C ILE A 51 -4.92 -1.28 1.92
N ILE A 52 -6.11 -1.01 1.41
CA ILE A 52 -6.98 -2.01 0.78
C ILE A 52 -7.12 -1.65 -0.69
N PHE A 53 -6.62 -2.53 -1.55
CA PHE A 53 -6.74 -2.42 -2.99
C PHE A 53 -7.79 -3.41 -3.49
N GLU A 54 -8.79 -2.91 -4.20
CA GLU A 54 -9.84 -3.74 -4.80
C GLU A 54 -9.58 -3.92 -6.30
N ASN A 55 -9.86 -5.12 -6.80
CA ASN A 55 -9.59 -5.52 -8.19
C ASN A 55 -8.15 -5.22 -8.61
N VAL A 56 -7.18 -5.80 -7.90
CA VAL A 56 -5.77 -5.69 -8.26
C VAL A 56 -5.50 -6.39 -9.59
N PHE A 57 -4.92 -5.66 -10.52
CA PHE A 57 -4.48 -6.15 -11.82
C PHE A 57 -3.00 -6.52 -11.82
N TYR A 58 -2.18 -5.73 -11.11
CA TYR A 58 -0.73 -5.90 -11.11
C TYR A 58 -0.14 -5.62 -9.74
N TYR A 59 0.85 -6.44 -9.37
CA TYR A 59 1.69 -6.23 -8.19
C TYR A 59 3.15 -6.49 -8.59
N SER A 60 4.03 -5.56 -8.25
CA SER A 60 5.47 -5.72 -8.37
C SER A 60 6.12 -5.27 -7.08
N GLY A 61 6.70 -6.21 -6.36
CA GLY A 61 7.31 -5.97 -5.08
C GLY A 61 7.86 -7.24 -4.46
N VAL A 62 8.25 -7.13 -3.20
CA VAL A 62 8.66 -8.26 -2.38
C VAL A 62 7.55 -8.59 -1.39
N PHE A 63 7.39 -9.88 -1.09
CA PHE A 63 6.47 -10.35 -0.05
C PHE A 63 7.09 -10.34 1.36
N ALA A 64 8.38 -9.99 1.47
CA ALA A 64 9.01 -9.72 2.75
C ALA A 64 8.54 -8.35 3.29
N GLU A 65 8.65 -8.15 4.60
CA GLU A 65 8.45 -6.83 5.22
C GLU A 65 9.36 -5.77 4.56
N TRP A 66 8.85 -4.55 4.43
CA TRP A 66 9.64 -3.40 3.99
C TRP A 66 9.33 -2.15 4.79
N LYS A 67 10.31 -1.26 4.85
CA LYS A 67 10.22 0.05 5.47
C LYS A 67 10.09 1.14 4.42
N SER A 68 9.46 2.24 4.79
CA SER A 68 9.45 3.48 4.01
C SER A 68 10.05 4.63 4.81
N ASN A 69 10.80 5.48 4.10
CA ASN A 69 11.32 6.72 4.66
C ASN A 69 10.16 7.72 4.87
N THR A 70 9.81 8.00 6.12
CA THR A 70 8.67 8.86 6.48
C THR A 70 8.97 10.37 6.37
N GLN A 71 10.21 10.76 6.05
CA GLN A 71 10.59 12.16 5.80
C GLN A 71 10.20 12.64 4.39
N HIS A 72 9.85 11.72 3.50
CA HIS A 72 9.39 11.97 2.14
C HIS A 72 8.08 11.23 1.88
N PRO A 73 7.31 11.60 0.84
CA PRO A 73 6.11 10.86 0.47
C PRO A 73 6.41 9.35 0.33
N ALA A 74 5.78 8.56 1.18
CA ALA A 74 5.98 7.12 1.29
C ALA A 74 4.96 6.35 0.44
N PHE A 75 3.77 6.91 0.24
CA PHE A 75 2.72 6.35 -0.61
C PHE A 75 2.27 7.37 -1.65
N ILE A 76 2.46 7.05 -2.93
CA ILE A 76 2.28 8.01 -4.02
C ILE A 76 1.55 7.41 -5.22
N ILE A 77 1.07 8.31 -6.06
CA ILE A 77 0.72 8.04 -7.45
C ILE A 77 1.95 8.37 -8.31
N PRO A 78 2.57 7.40 -9.02
CA PRO A 78 3.79 7.64 -9.79
C PRO A 78 3.58 8.69 -10.88
N SER A 79 4.50 9.66 -10.99
CA SER A 79 4.44 10.68 -12.04
C SER A 79 4.73 10.14 -13.44
N ASN A 80 5.41 8.99 -13.54
CA ASN A 80 5.75 8.30 -14.79
C ASN A 80 4.76 7.15 -15.13
N GLU A 81 3.50 7.29 -14.70
CA GLU A 81 2.40 6.36 -14.98
C GLU A 81 2.35 5.83 -16.42
N PRO A 82 2.46 6.65 -17.49
CA PRO A 82 2.36 6.15 -18.86
C PRO A 82 3.46 5.14 -19.23
N GLU A 83 4.68 5.36 -18.75
CA GLU A 83 5.82 4.46 -18.99
C GLU A 83 5.63 3.14 -18.25
N LEU A 84 5.17 3.21 -16.99
CA LEU A 84 4.89 2.03 -16.17
C LEU A 84 3.71 1.23 -16.73
N ASN A 85 2.67 1.90 -17.22
CA ASN A 85 1.52 1.26 -17.85
C ASN A 85 1.95 0.47 -19.09
N LEU A 86 2.77 1.06 -19.96
CA LEU A 86 3.30 0.38 -21.14
C LEU A 86 4.21 -0.79 -20.76
N LYS A 87 5.11 -0.58 -19.80
CA LYS A 87 6.08 -1.59 -19.35
C LYS A 87 5.41 -2.82 -18.74
N HIS A 88 4.29 -2.63 -18.05
CA HIS A 88 3.61 -3.67 -17.28
C HIS A 88 2.26 -4.08 -17.87
N GLU A 89 1.97 -3.65 -19.11
CA GLU A 89 0.74 -3.96 -19.84
C GLU A 89 -0.54 -3.63 -19.05
N ILE A 90 -0.49 -2.54 -18.27
CA ILE A 90 -1.63 -2.10 -17.45
C ILE A 90 -2.72 -1.55 -18.37
N ILE A 91 -3.90 -2.17 -18.31
CA ILE A 91 -5.04 -1.77 -19.12
C ILE A 91 -5.79 -0.58 -18.51
N GLN A 92 -6.60 0.09 -19.34
CA GLN A 92 -7.46 1.18 -18.88
C GLN A 92 -8.43 0.70 -17.80
N GLY A 93 -8.62 1.52 -16.76
CA GLY A 93 -9.48 1.22 -15.63
C GLY A 93 -8.71 0.97 -14.32
N TYR A 94 -7.40 0.76 -14.41
CA TYR A 94 -6.54 0.60 -13.25
C TYR A 94 -5.70 1.85 -12.99
N GLN A 95 -5.58 2.20 -11.72
CA GLN A 95 -4.73 3.26 -11.22
C GLN A 95 -3.44 2.64 -10.65
N LEU A 96 -2.30 3.29 -10.90
CA LEU A 96 -1.03 2.92 -10.29
C LEU A 96 -0.83 3.61 -8.94
N PHE A 97 -0.33 2.82 -7.99
CA PHE A 97 0.09 3.22 -6.65
C PHE A 97 1.50 2.73 -6.41
N SER A 98 2.28 3.47 -5.61
CA SER A 98 3.65 3.11 -5.28
C SER A 98 3.96 3.35 -3.81
N PHE A 99 4.56 2.35 -3.17
CA PHE A 99 5.26 2.53 -1.91
C PHE A 99 6.73 2.81 -2.18
N VAL A 100 7.22 3.95 -1.68
CA VAL A 100 8.64 4.29 -1.73
C VAL A 100 9.34 3.53 -0.62
N THR A 101 10.21 2.59 -0.99
CA THR A 101 10.90 1.71 -0.03
C THR A 101 12.27 2.27 0.32
N GLU A 102 12.73 2.08 1.55
CA GLU A 102 14.14 2.34 1.91
C GLU A 102 15.01 1.08 1.87
N ASP A 103 14.42 -0.10 2.09
CA ASP A 103 15.15 -1.37 2.13
C ASP A 103 15.53 -1.90 0.74
N PHE A 104 14.78 -1.49 -0.28
CA PHE A 104 14.91 -2.02 -1.63
C PHE A 104 15.22 -0.91 -2.63
N LYS A 105 15.96 -1.30 -3.68
CA LYS A 105 16.27 -0.40 -4.80
C LYS A 105 15.03 0.01 -5.60
N ASN A 106 14.02 -0.86 -5.63
CA ASN A 106 12.80 -0.65 -6.40
C ASN A 106 11.63 -0.49 -5.44
N ASN A 107 10.75 0.46 -5.77
CA ASN A 107 9.48 0.65 -5.09
C ASN A 107 8.54 -0.55 -5.27
N ILE A 108 7.60 -0.70 -4.34
CA ILE A 108 6.46 -1.60 -4.52
C ILE A 108 5.43 -0.89 -5.39
N ILE A 109 5.02 -1.51 -6.50
CA ILE A 109 4.07 -0.94 -7.46
C ILE A 109 2.81 -1.81 -7.49
N ILE A 110 1.65 -1.18 -7.42
CA ILE A 110 0.34 -1.83 -7.44
C ILE A 110 -0.53 -1.14 -8.48
N ALA A 111 -1.17 -1.92 -9.36
CA ALA A 111 -2.26 -1.42 -10.21
C ALA A 111 -3.58 -2.00 -9.71
N ALA A 112 -4.53 -1.14 -9.36
CA ALA A 112 -5.83 -1.54 -8.83
C ALA A 112 -6.94 -0.58 -9.28
N GLU A 113 -8.19 -1.03 -9.25
CA GLU A 113 -9.33 -0.20 -9.63
C GLU A 113 -9.61 0.88 -8.58
N SER A 114 -9.41 0.55 -7.31
CA SER A 114 -9.56 1.50 -6.21
C SER A 114 -8.63 1.18 -5.05
N VAL A 115 -8.42 2.20 -4.21
CA VAL A 115 -7.73 2.09 -2.93
C VAL A 115 -8.58 2.72 -1.83
N SER A 116 -8.55 2.12 -0.65
CA SER A 116 -9.12 2.67 0.58
C SER A 116 -8.23 2.28 1.76
N TYR A 117 -8.54 2.74 2.96
CA TYR A 117 -7.80 2.36 4.14
C TYR A 117 -8.67 2.23 5.39
N ASN A 118 -8.21 1.42 6.34
CA ASN A 118 -8.75 1.36 7.69
C ASN A 118 -7.67 1.70 8.71
N LEU A 119 -8.04 2.47 9.73
CA LEU A 119 -7.26 2.62 10.95
C LEU A 119 -7.79 1.62 11.97
N LYS A 120 -7.01 0.59 12.27
CA LYS A 120 -7.39 -0.44 13.22
C LYS A 120 -6.14 -0.88 13.96
N ASN A 121 -6.15 -0.78 15.28
CA ASN A 121 -5.09 -1.37 16.10
C ASN A 121 -5.42 -2.87 16.27
N THR A 122 -4.96 -3.67 15.31
CA THR A 122 -5.29 -5.09 15.24
C THR A 122 -4.20 -5.89 15.92
N LEU A 123 -4.51 -6.59 17.01
CA LEU A 123 -3.53 -7.43 17.71
C LEU A 123 -3.57 -8.85 17.12
N HIS A 124 -2.46 -9.31 16.53
CA HIS A 124 -2.42 -10.58 15.79
C HIS A 124 -2.77 -11.79 16.66
N TYR A 125 -2.33 -11.81 17.93
CA TYR A 125 -2.64 -12.89 18.87
C TYR A 125 -4.12 -12.99 19.27
N LEU A 126 -4.91 -11.92 19.11
CA LEU A 126 -6.36 -11.99 19.35
C LEU A 126 -7.09 -12.64 18.17
N ILE A 127 -6.60 -12.43 16.94
CA ILE A 127 -7.18 -13.03 15.73
C ILE A 127 -6.98 -14.55 15.71
N GLU A 128 -5.82 -15.03 16.14
CA GLU A 128 -5.51 -16.47 16.17
C GLU A 128 -6.42 -17.26 17.13
N ASN A 129 -6.97 -16.60 18.16
CA ASN A 129 -7.85 -17.24 19.14
C ASN A 129 -9.34 -17.20 18.77
N GLU A 130 -9.71 -16.53 17.67
CA GLU A 130 -11.08 -16.44 17.15
C GLU A 130 -11.30 -17.27 15.85
N ARG A 131 -10.27 -17.99 15.39
CA ARG A 131 -10.33 -18.92 14.25
C ARG A 131 -10.44 -20.38 14.71
#